data_AF-A0A8K0K8Z6-F1
#
_entry.id   AF-A0A8K0K8Z6-F1
#
_cell.length_a   1.000
_cell.length_b   1.000
_cell.length_c   1.000
_cell.angle_alpha   90.00
_cell.angle_beta   90.00
_cell.angle_gamma   90.00
#
_symmetry.space_group_name_H-M   'P 1'
#
loop_
_entity.id
_entity.type
_entity.pdbx_description
1 polymer ?
#
loop_
_entity_poly.entity_id
_entity_poly.type
_entity_poly.pdbx_seq_one_letter_code
_entity_poly.pdbx_strand_id
1 'polypeptide(L)'
;MNANSAGDGYNVDSVDSFHSFVFAFEKSRVMCFPSMAVVQRSLLRSFGVLSRKYGLQTTFPDRLSYTTVSKPNIAVSQEERNDSKEVALKDYGFKVRDLFEAGVHWGHKIGSLDQRMAPYLFGERLGHCVFDLDITAEHLRVALQFAHAIAAAGGIILFGSGRDPRNAYAVESAALEAGEYAHVRAWRGGVFTNSTFQFGCTVRLPELIIMTNVKPSSPLQSRLEQHYMVRDAAKMGIPVIGVVDSDCNPNLITYPIPGDDDSPRAISLYLKLFVRAILEGKKLQKQNI
;
A
#
# COMPACT_ATOMS: atom_id res chain seq x y z
N MET A 1 -19.68 -69.31 23.81
CA MET A 1 -20.20 -68.32 24.78
C MET A 1 -19.52 -66.99 24.51
N ASN A 2 -20.33 -65.93 24.36
CA ASN A 2 -19.97 -64.57 23.99
C ASN A 2 -18.95 -63.91 24.94
N ALA A 3 -18.07 -63.03 24.41
CA ALA A 3 -18.26 -61.57 24.43
C ALA A 3 -16.92 -60.78 24.37
N ASN A 4 -16.79 -59.95 23.32
CA ASN A 4 -16.30 -58.55 23.27
C ASN A 4 -14.90 -58.17 23.82
N SER A 5 -13.97 -57.79 22.92
CA SER A 5 -13.60 -56.39 22.53
C SER A 5 -12.56 -55.77 23.48
N ALA A 6 -11.46 -55.15 23.09
CA ALA A 6 -11.13 -54.38 21.88
C ALA A 6 -9.61 -54.45 21.63
N GLY A 7 -9.20 -54.29 20.38
CA GLY A 7 -7.80 -54.06 20.01
C GLY A 7 -7.54 -52.56 19.85
N ASP A 8 -6.29 -52.17 19.97
CA ASP A 8 -5.73 -51.04 19.22
C ASP A 8 -4.24 -51.31 18.95
N GLY A 9 -3.95 -51.38 17.65
CA GLY A 9 -2.61 -51.52 17.10
C GLY A 9 -2.00 -50.15 16.82
N TYR A 10 -0.68 -50.10 16.94
CA TYR A 10 0.14 -48.93 16.68
C TYR A 10 0.22 -48.60 15.17
N ASN A 11 0.11 -47.30 14.89
CA ASN A 11 1.05 -46.46 14.15
C ASN A 11 0.51 -45.76 12.87
N VAL A 12 1.13 -44.59 12.65
CA VAL A 12 1.26 -43.69 11.50
C VAL A 12 0.13 -42.71 11.14
N ASP A 13 0.56 -41.45 11.05
CA ASP A 13 0.04 -40.33 10.24
C ASP A 13 -1.18 -39.54 10.73
N SER A 14 -0.90 -38.36 11.31
CA SER A 14 -1.87 -37.29 11.56
C SER A 14 -1.29 -35.95 11.06
N VAL A 15 -1.26 -35.80 9.74
CA VAL A 15 -1.17 -34.51 9.06
C VAL A 15 -2.12 -34.58 7.89
N ASP A 16 -3.40 -34.28 8.13
CA ASP A 16 -4.34 -33.92 7.07
C ASP A 16 -5.61 -33.34 7.68
N SER A 17 -5.79 -32.04 7.52
CA SER A 17 -7.10 -31.38 7.57
C SER A 17 -7.02 -30.00 6.94
N PHE A 18 -6.46 -29.85 5.73
CA PHE A 18 -6.75 -28.69 4.87
C PHE A 18 -6.51 -29.04 3.40
N HIS A 19 -7.47 -29.76 2.82
CA HIS A 19 -7.68 -29.74 1.37
C HIS A 19 -9.19 -29.69 1.11
N SER A 20 -9.65 -28.57 0.56
CA SER A 20 -10.73 -28.49 -0.42
C SER A 20 -11.04 -27.03 -0.68
N PHE A 21 -10.48 -26.46 -1.75
CA PHE A 21 -11.30 -25.88 -2.80
C PHE A 21 -10.47 -25.67 -4.07
N VAL A 22 -10.82 -26.46 -5.08
CA VAL A 22 -10.25 -26.52 -6.41
C VAL A 22 -10.84 -25.39 -7.26
N PHE A 23 -10.02 -24.66 -8.02
CA PHE A 23 -10.44 -24.13 -9.32
C PHE A 23 -9.27 -24.16 -10.31
N ALA A 24 -9.55 -24.77 -11.46
CA ALA A 24 -8.65 -24.94 -12.59
C ALA A 24 -8.59 -23.66 -13.44
N PHE A 25 -7.42 -23.32 -14.01
CA PHE A 25 -7.33 -22.73 -15.34
C PHE A 25 -5.92 -22.89 -15.94
N GLU A 26 -5.90 -22.81 -17.26
CA GLU A 26 -5.06 -23.51 -18.25
C GLU A 26 -3.60 -23.01 -18.37
N LYS A 27 -2.69 -23.95 -18.69
CA LYS A 27 -1.27 -23.71 -19.01
C LYS A 27 -1.14 -22.88 -20.30
N SER A 28 -0.16 -21.96 -20.35
CA SER A 28 0.78 -21.87 -21.48
C SER A 28 1.85 -20.77 -21.37
N ARG A 29 3.10 -21.18 -21.66
CA ARG A 29 4.26 -20.47 -22.22
C ARG A 29 5.25 -19.75 -21.30
N VAL A 30 6.41 -20.42 -21.20
CA VAL A 30 7.73 -19.95 -20.77
C VAL A 30 8.37 -19.09 -21.86
N MET A 31 9.08 -18.02 -21.48
CA MET A 31 10.20 -17.48 -22.26
C MET A 31 11.32 -16.99 -21.33
N CYS A 32 12.54 -17.41 -21.67
CA CYS A 32 13.80 -17.10 -21.00
C CYS A 32 14.28 -15.65 -21.25
N PHE A 33 14.96 -15.09 -20.26
CA PHE A 33 15.68 -13.81 -20.32
C PHE A 33 16.98 -13.90 -21.14
N PRO A 34 17.49 -12.76 -21.65
CA PRO A 34 18.80 -12.34 -21.11
C PRO A 34 18.98 -10.81 -20.89
N SER A 35 19.98 -10.53 -20.05
CA SER A 35 20.82 -9.31 -19.95
C SER A 35 20.36 -8.09 -19.12
N MET A 36 21.30 -7.64 -18.29
CA MET A 36 21.17 -6.85 -17.06
C MET A 36 21.07 -5.32 -17.26
N ALA A 37 20.53 -4.84 -18.39
CA ALA A 37 20.45 -3.40 -18.70
C ALA A 37 19.00 -2.84 -18.83
N VAL A 38 17.97 -3.67 -18.57
CA VAL A 38 16.56 -3.34 -18.88
C VAL A 38 15.76 -2.81 -17.66
N VAL A 39 16.33 -2.87 -16.45
CA VAL A 39 15.58 -2.59 -15.20
C VAL A 39 15.04 -1.16 -15.13
N GLN A 40 15.75 -0.17 -15.70
CA GLN A 40 15.33 1.22 -15.64
C GLN A 40 14.25 1.61 -16.68
N ARG A 41 14.09 0.84 -17.77
CA ARG A 41 13.02 1.05 -18.78
C ARG A 41 11.77 0.20 -18.52
N SER A 42 11.89 -0.89 -17.75
CA SER A 42 10.74 -1.73 -17.39
C SER A 42 9.79 -1.04 -16.41
N LEU A 43 10.31 -0.21 -15.50
CA LEU A 43 9.49 0.58 -14.56
C LEU A 43 8.57 1.56 -15.31
N LEU A 44 9.08 2.25 -16.33
CA LEU A 44 8.29 3.17 -17.16
C LEU A 44 7.24 2.45 -18.03
N ARG A 45 7.52 1.22 -18.48
CA ARG A 45 6.55 0.40 -19.24
C ARG A 45 5.45 -0.19 -18.37
N SER A 46 5.76 -0.68 -17.17
CA SER A 46 4.72 -1.17 -16.24
C SER A 46 3.81 -0.06 -15.74
N PHE A 47 4.35 1.15 -15.52
CA PHE A 47 3.56 2.35 -15.20
C PHE A 47 2.65 2.78 -16.36
N GLY A 48 3.14 2.74 -17.60
CA GLY A 48 2.33 3.03 -18.79
C GLY A 48 1.24 1.99 -19.09
N VAL A 49 1.48 0.71 -18.77
CA VAL A 49 0.50 -0.38 -18.97
C VAL A 49 -0.63 -0.32 -17.94
N LEU A 50 -0.34 -0.01 -16.66
CA LEU A 50 -1.37 0.20 -15.64
C LEU A 50 -2.17 1.49 -15.89
N SER A 51 -1.51 2.58 -16.30
CA SER A 51 -2.16 3.83 -16.68
C SER A 51 -3.14 3.66 -17.86
N ARG A 52 -2.75 2.89 -18.89
CA ARG A 52 -3.65 2.57 -20.03
C ARG A 52 -4.76 1.57 -19.68
N LYS A 53 -4.52 0.64 -18.75
CA LYS A 53 -5.52 -0.37 -18.34
C LYS A 53 -6.64 0.25 -17.49
N TYR A 54 -6.35 1.33 -16.74
CA TYR A 54 -7.29 1.95 -15.80
C TYR A 54 -7.60 3.44 -16.08
N GLY A 55 -7.15 4.00 -17.22
CA GLY A 55 -7.51 5.37 -17.64
C GLY A 55 -6.99 6.51 -16.75
N LEU A 56 -5.94 6.26 -15.95
CA LEU A 56 -5.34 7.24 -15.05
C LEU A 56 -4.21 8.00 -15.75
N GLN A 57 -4.41 9.29 -16.01
CA GLN A 57 -3.38 10.19 -16.54
C GLN A 57 -2.56 10.75 -15.37
N THR A 58 -1.35 10.23 -15.15
CA THR A 58 -0.42 10.75 -14.13
C THR A 58 0.75 11.44 -14.80
N THR A 59 0.82 12.77 -14.67
CA THR A 59 2.03 13.53 -15.01
C THR A 59 2.91 13.60 -13.77
N PHE A 60 3.98 12.81 -13.73
CA PHE A 60 5.10 13.06 -12.81
C PHE A 60 5.98 14.17 -13.38
N PRO A 61 6.36 15.21 -12.61
CA PRO A 61 7.38 16.15 -13.03
C PRO A 61 8.75 15.47 -12.97
N ASP A 62 9.44 15.44 -14.11
CA ASP A 62 10.84 15.04 -14.18
C ASP A 62 11.71 16.09 -13.46
N ARG A 63 12.53 15.59 -12.52
CA ARG A 63 13.81 16.16 -12.06
C ARG A 63 13.75 17.41 -11.15
N LEU A 64 14.22 17.20 -9.91
CA LEU A 64 14.67 18.22 -8.98
C LEU A 64 15.76 19.10 -9.59
N SER A 65 15.50 20.40 -9.68
CA SER A 65 16.52 21.44 -9.51
C SER A 65 15.91 22.56 -8.67
N TYR A 66 16.33 22.65 -7.41
CA TYR A 66 16.08 23.81 -6.56
C TYR A 66 16.84 25.00 -7.14
N THR A 67 16.10 25.94 -7.69
CA THR A 67 16.56 27.31 -7.90
C THR A 67 15.34 28.19 -7.68
N THR A 68 15.44 29.14 -6.76
CA THR A 68 14.39 30.14 -6.52
C THR A 68 14.21 30.96 -7.78
N VAL A 69 13.22 30.60 -8.59
CA VAL A 69 12.83 31.34 -9.79
C VAL A 69 11.37 31.75 -9.63
N SER A 70 11.17 33.06 -9.53
CA SER A 70 9.88 33.74 -9.64
C SER A 70 9.03 33.16 -10.77
N LYS A 71 7.72 33.01 -10.51
CA LYS A 71 6.70 32.53 -11.45
C LYS A 71 6.95 33.03 -12.89
N PRO A 72 7.20 32.16 -13.89
CA PRO A 72 7.22 32.59 -15.27
C PRO A 72 5.78 32.76 -15.79
N ASN A 73 5.47 33.96 -16.28
CA ASN A 73 4.30 34.22 -17.11
C ASN A 73 4.51 33.55 -18.47
N ILE A 74 3.75 32.50 -18.76
CA ILE A 74 3.69 31.91 -20.10
C ILE A 74 2.25 32.06 -20.59
N ALA A 75 2.05 33.01 -21.50
CA ALA A 75 0.85 33.13 -22.30
C ALA A 75 0.82 31.96 -23.29
N VAL A 76 -0.04 30.98 -23.05
CA VAL A 76 -0.33 29.89 -24.00
C VAL A 76 -1.63 30.24 -24.72
N SER A 77 -1.52 30.23 -26.05
CA SER A 77 -2.59 30.45 -27.03
C SER A 77 -3.83 29.61 -26.74
N GLN A 78 -4.99 30.28 -26.79
CA GLN A 78 -6.30 29.65 -26.66
C GLN A 78 -6.67 29.04 -28.00
N GLU A 79 -6.64 27.72 -28.14
CA GLU A 79 -7.42 26.91 -29.10
C GLU A 79 -6.92 25.47 -29.05
N GLU A 80 -7.41 24.70 -28.06
CA GLU A 80 -7.48 23.22 -27.97
C GLU A 80 -7.87 22.81 -26.53
N ARG A 81 -8.91 23.45 -25.97
CA ARG A 81 -9.42 23.17 -24.61
C ARG A 81 -10.87 22.74 -24.68
N ASN A 82 -11.12 21.47 -25.03
CA ASN A 82 -12.41 20.79 -24.79
C ASN A 82 -12.16 19.28 -24.94
N ASP A 83 -11.92 18.58 -23.81
CA ASP A 83 -12.13 17.12 -23.56
C ASP A 83 -11.23 16.54 -22.44
N SER A 84 -10.44 17.34 -21.73
CA SER A 84 -9.86 16.92 -20.45
C SER A 84 -10.84 17.25 -19.33
N LYS A 85 -11.75 16.32 -19.00
CA LYS A 85 -12.48 16.41 -17.73
C LYS A 85 -11.43 16.40 -16.62
N GLU A 86 -11.17 17.55 -16.01
CA GLU A 86 -10.42 17.64 -14.76
C GLU A 86 -11.11 16.69 -13.77
N VAL A 87 -10.49 15.55 -13.51
CA VAL A 87 -11.06 14.54 -12.62
C VAL A 87 -10.96 15.14 -11.22
N ALA A 88 -12.02 15.83 -10.80
CA ALA A 88 -12.11 16.37 -9.46
C ALA A 88 -11.78 15.25 -8.47
N LEU A 89 -10.66 15.40 -7.75
CA LEU A 89 -10.23 14.49 -6.70
C LEU A 89 -11.39 14.38 -5.71
N LYS A 90 -11.98 13.19 -5.59
CA LYS A 90 -12.99 12.95 -4.57
C LYS A 90 -12.31 13.06 -3.22
N ASP A 91 -12.78 13.98 -2.39
CA ASP A 91 -12.23 14.21 -1.05
C ASP A 91 -12.57 13.09 -0.05
N TYR A 92 -13.36 12.08 -0.44
CA TYR A 92 -13.88 11.01 0.44
C TYR A 92 -14.43 11.52 1.80
N GLY A 93 -14.82 12.80 1.84
CA GLY A 93 -15.42 13.49 2.97
C GLY A 93 -14.49 13.89 4.12
N PHE A 94 -13.16 13.93 3.95
CA PHE A 94 -12.27 14.45 5.00
C PHE A 94 -11.82 15.89 4.72
N LYS A 95 -11.58 16.64 5.78
CA LYS A 95 -11.00 17.99 5.74
C LYS A 95 -9.63 18.01 6.42
N VAL A 96 -8.82 19.03 6.11
CA VAL A 96 -7.53 19.26 6.79
C VAL A 96 -7.71 19.35 8.32
N ARG A 97 -8.83 19.92 8.77
CA ARG A 97 -9.21 19.97 10.19
C ARG A 97 -9.28 18.59 10.83
N ASP A 98 -9.79 17.57 10.13
CA ASP A 98 -9.93 16.22 10.67
C ASP A 98 -8.56 15.57 10.87
N LEU A 99 -7.61 15.82 9.96
CA LEU A 99 -6.21 15.39 10.10
C LEU A 99 -5.54 16.05 11.31
N PHE A 100 -5.80 17.35 11.51
CA PHE A 100 -5.30 18.09 12.65
C PHE A 100 -5.84 17.54 13.98
N GLU A 101 -7.16 17.32 14.07
CA GLU A 101 -7.83 16.79 15.26
C GLU A 101 -7.41 15.35 15.58
N ALA A 102 -7.08 14.55 14.56
CA ALA A 102 -6.55 13.20 14.72
C ALA A 102 -5.08 13.14 15.17
N GLY A 103 -4.36 14.27 15.12
CA GLY A 103 -2.95 14.36 15.52
C GLY A 103 -1.95 13.95 14.44
N VAL A 104 -2.36 13.91 13.17
CA VAL A 104 -1.53 13.46 12.03
C VAL A 104 -0.25 14.29 11.85
N HIS A 105 -0.25 15.54 12.30
CA HIS A 105 0.85 16.47 12.13
C HIS A 105 2.06 16.19 13.03
N TRP A 106 1.94 15.29 14.01
CA TRP A 106 3.05 14.97 14.90
C TRP A 106 4.03 14.01 14.24
N GLY A 107 5.32 14.34 14.32
CA GLY A 107 6.41 13.43 13.99
C GLY A 107 7.34 13.17 15.17
N HIS A 108 8.35 12.35 14.92
CA HIS A 108 9.40 12.02 15.88
C HIS A 108 10.33 13.22 16.18
N LYS A 109 11.28 13.02 17.10
CA LYS A 109 12.29 14.01 17.43
C LYS A 109 13.19 14.29 16.23
N ILE A 110 13.67 15.53 16.12
CA ILE A 110 14.57 15.96 15.03
C ILE A 110 15.84 15.10 14.90
N GLY A 111 16.33 14.52 16.00
CA GLY A 111 17.49 13.63 15.99
C GLY A 111 17.24 12.27 15.31
N SER A 112 15.98 11.88 15.10
CA SER A 112 15.58 10.65 14.40
C SER A 112 15.15 10.90 12.96
N LEU A 113 15.16 12.17 12.51
CA LEU A 113 14.71 12.57 11.18
C LEU A 113 15.53 11.91 10.07
N ASP A 114 14.85 11.29 9.10
CA ASP A 114 15.43 10.97 7.80
C ASP A 114 15.42 12.22 6.91
N GLN A 115 16.57 12.56 6.32
CA GLN A 115 16.71 13.75 5.47
C GLN A 115 15.77 13.76 4.26
N ARG A 116 15.32 12.59 3.80
CA ARG A 116 14.38 12.45 2.68
C ARG A 116 12.97 12.87 3.06
N MET A 117 12.66 12.91 4.36
CA MET A 117 11.37 13.36 4.87
C MET A 117 11.30 14.88 5.06
N ALA A 118 12.44 15.58 5.03
CA ALA A 118 12.50 17.03 5.22
C ALA A 118 11.53 17.85 4.33
N PRO A 119 11.28 17.51 3.04
CA PRO A 119 10.35 18.26 2.20
C PRO A 119 8.87 18.17 2.62
N TYR A 120 8.50 17.16 3.42
CA TYR A 120 7.12 16.98 3.90
C TYR A 120 6.87 17.64 5.26
N LEU A 121 7.91 18.18 5.88
CA LEU A 121 7.83 18.83 7.18
C LEU A 121 7.54 20.31 7.03
N PHE A 122 6.63 20.81 7.85
CA PHE A 122 6.38 22.24 8.02
C PHE A 122 7.48 22.91 8.84
N GLY A 123 7.99 22.22 9.87
CA GLY A 123 9.05 22.73 10.74
C GLY A 123 9.24 21.89 12.00
N GLU A 124 9.81 22.49 13.04
CA GLU A 124 10.00 21.87 14.35
C GLU A 124 9.32 22.66 15.48
N ARG A 125 8.85 21.94 16.49
CA ARG A 125 8.29 22.52 17.72
C ARG A 125 8.85 21.78 18.93
N LEU A 126 9.61 22.48 19.77
CA LEU A 126 10.23 21.90 20.98
C LEU A 126 11.08 20.65 20.67
N GLY A 127 11.75 20.62 19.51
CA GLY A 127 12.56 19.49 19.04
C GLY A 127 11.77 18.31 18.44
N HIS A 128 10.46 18.44 18.28
CA HIS A 128 9.60 17.49 17.55
C HIS A 128 9.34 17.99 16.12
N CYS A 129 9.38 17.08 15.15
CA CYS A 129 9.03 17.39 13.77
C CYS A 129 7.52 17.62 13.65
N VAL A 130 7.13 18.57 12.80
CA VAL A 130 5.73 18.88 12.49
C VAL A 130 5.52 18.73 10.99
N PHE A 131 4.57 17.89 10.59
CA PHE A 131 4.21 17.69 9.19
C PHE A 131 3.37 18.84 8.63
N ASP A 132 3.54 19.11 7.34
CA ASP A 132 2.65 19.98 6.59
C ASP A 132 1.39 19.19 6.16
N LEU A 133 0.26 19.53 6.79
CA LEU A 133 -1.01 18.84 6.55
C LEU A 133 -1.60 19.12 5.16
N ASP A 134 -1.22 20.21 4.50
CA ASP A 134 -1.69 20.48 3.14
C ASP A 134 -1.05 19.48 2.18
N ILE A 135 0.25 19.25 2.32
CA ILE A 135 0.99 18.22 1.58
C ILE A 135 0.43 16.83 1.92
N THR A 136 0.21 16.52 3.20
CA THR A 136 -0.41 15.25 3.61
C THR A 136 -1.78 15.05 2.96
N ALA A 137 -2.63 16.07 2.93
CA ALA A 137 -3.97 15.98 2.37
C ALA A 137 -3.93 15.69 0.87
N GLU A 138 -3.03 16.32 0.12
CA GLU A 138 -2.83 16.04 -1.31
C GLU A 138 -2.42 14.58 -1.55
N HIS A 139 -1.41 14.10 -0.84
CA HIS A 139 -0.93 12.72 -0.97
C HIS A 139 -2.01 11.70 -0.59
N LEU A 140 -2.76 11.99 0.48
CA LEU A 140 -3.86 11.14 0.94
C LEU A 140 -4.99 11.08 -0.10
N ARG A 141 -5.36 12.19 -0.73
CA ARG A 141 -6.39 12.20 -1.80
C ARG A 141 -5.99 11.31 -2.98
N VAL A 142 -4.73 11.45 -3.44
CA VAL A 142 -4.20 10.64 -4.55
C VAL A 142 -4.20 9.15 -4.18
N ALA A 143 -3.76 8.81 -2.97
CA ALA A 143 -3.75 7.44 -2.48
C ALA A 143 -5.16 6.84 -2.39
N LEU A 144 -6.14 7.58 -1.85
CA LEU A 144 -7.52 7.12 -1.75
C LEU A 144 -8.17 6.95 -3.13
N GLN A 145 -7.88 7.85 -4.07
CA GLN A 145 -8.34 7.70 -5.45
C GLN A 145 -7.76 6.45 -6.11
N PHE A 146 -6.48 6.17 -5.90
CA PHE A 146 -5.85 4.95 -6.42
C PHE A 146 -6.47 3.69 -5.83
N ALA A 147 -6.68 3.64 -4.51
CA ALA A 147 -7.34 2.52 -3.85
C ALA A 147 -8.77 2.29 -4.36
N HIS A 148 -9.53 3.37 -4.55
CA HIS A 148 -10.87 3.33 -5.12
C HIS A 148 -10.88 2.76 -6.54
N ALA A 149 -9.94 3.17 -7.40
CA ALA A 149 -9.84 2.69 -8.76
C ALA A 149 -9.53 1.18 -8.83
N ILE A 150 -8.61 0.69 -7.99
CA ILE A 150 -8.30 -0.74 -7.90
C ILE A 150 -9.50 -1.55 -7.39
N ALA A 151 -10.20 -1.04 -6.38
CA ALA A 151 -11.42 -1.66 -5.86
C ALA A 151 -12.53 -1.71 -6.92
N ALA A 152 -12.72 -0.63 -7.69
CA ALA A 152 -13.69 -0.57 -8.79
C ALA A 152 -13.37 -1.56 -9.91
N ALA A 153 -12.09 -1.90 -10.11
CA ALA A 153 -11.66 -2.89 -11.09
C ALA A 153 -11.74 -4.34 -10.59
N GLY A 154 -12.01 -4.58 -9.30
CA GLY A 154 -11.95 -5.92 -8.70
C GLY A 154 -10.53 -6.45 -8.48
N GLY A 155 -9.57 -5.56 -8.27
CA GLY A 155 -8.22 -5.91 -7.85
C GLY A 155 -8.19 -6.36 -6.39
N ILE A 156 -7.21 -7.20 -6.04
CA ILE A 156 -6.99 -7.64 -4.66
C ILE A 156 -6.20 -6.57 -3.90
N ILE A 157 -6.72 -6.10 -2.77
CA ILE A 157 -6.05 -5.17 -1.88
C ILE A 157 -5.57 -5.91 -0.63
N LEU A 158 -4.31 -5.69 -0.27
CA LEU A 158 -3.72 -6.23 0.96
C LEU A 158 -3.40 -5.11 1.94
N PHE A 159 -4.04 -5.13 3.09
CA PHE A 159 -3.67 -4.30 4.23
C PHE A 159 -2.46 -4.88 4.94
N GLY A 160 -1.46 -4.05 5.20
CA GLY A 160 -0.25 -4.40 5.90
C GLY A 160 -0.04 -3.51 7.12
N SER A 161 0.44 -4.12 8.19
CA SER A 161 1.04 -3.40 9.30
C SER A 161 2.39 -4.03 9.56
N GLY A 162 3.40 -3.21 9.84
CA GLY A 162 4.77 -3.64 10.09
C GLY A 162 4.96 -4.40 11.41
N ARG A 163 4.06 -5.33 11.74
CA ARG A 163 4.03 -6.12 12.98
C ARG A 163 3.83 -5.27 14.24
N ASP A 164 3.11 -4.15 14.16
CA ASP A 164 2.74 -3.40 15.37
C ASP A 164 1.55 -4.08 16.07
N PRO A 165 1.73 -4.69 17.26
CA PRO A 165 0.64 -5.35 17.96
C PRO A 165 -0.45 -4.36 18.40
N ARG A 166 -0.11 -3.08 18.58
CA ARG A 166 -1.05 -2.03 19.04
C ARG A 166 -2.16 -1.81 18.03
N ASN A 167 -1.81 -1.88 16.75
CA ASN A 167 -2.67 -1.52 15.64
C ASN A 167 -3.19 -2.74 14.86
N ALA A 168 -2.74 -3.94 15.23
CA ALA A 168 -3.06 -5.17 14.51
C ALA A 168 -4.56 -5.43 14.40
N TYR A 169 -5.27 -5.30 15.52
CA TYR A 169 -6.71 -5.51 15.54
C TYR A 169 -7.46 -4.51 14.67
N ALA A 170 -7.05 -3.23 14.68
CA ALA A 170 -7.69 -2.20 13.87
C ALA A 170 -7.54 -2.47 12.37
N VAL A 171 -6.34 -2.88 11.94
CA VAL A 171 -6.05 -3.20 10.54
C VAL A 171 -6.79 -4.46 10.09
N GLU A 172 -6.77 -5.53 10.89
CA GLU A 172 -7.52 -6.77 10.60
C GLU A 172 -9.04 -6.49 10.52
N SER A 173 -9.58 -5.70 11.45
CA SER A 173 -11.01 -5.33 11.46
C SER A 173 -11.40 -4.48 10.24
N ALA A 174 -10.56 -3.50 9.86
CA ALA A 174 -10.80 -2.65 8.71
C ALA A 174 -10.76 -3.44 7.38
N ALA A 175 -9.82 -4.38 7.25
CA ALA A 175 -9.76 -5.25 6.08
C ALA A 175 -11.01 -6.14 5.99
N LEU A 176 -11.46 -6.70 7.12
CA LEU A 176 -12.69 -7.49 7.18
C LEU A 176 -13.92 -6.66 6.79
N GLU A 177 -14.03 -5.41 7.28
CA GLU A 177 -15.11 -4.47 6.93
C GLU A 177 -15.11 -4.13 5.43
N ALA A 178 -13.93 -3.90 4.85
CA ALA A 178 -13.78 -3.66 3.41
C ALA A 178 -14.01 -4.93 2.57
N GLY A 179 -13.97 -6.13 3.16
CA GLY A 179 -13.96 -7.41 2.45
C GLY A 179 -12.66 -7.61 1.65
N GLU A 180 -11.54 -7.21 2.22
CA GLU A 180 -10.18 -7.32 1.68
C GLU A 180 -9.29 -8.15 2.62
N TYR A 181 -8.03 -8.36 2.24
CA TYR A 181 -7.10 -9.19 3.01
C TYR A 181 -6.21 -8.34 3.91
N ALA A 182 -5.75 -8.90 5.03
CA ALA A 182 -4.76 -8.28 5.91
C ALA A 182 -3.59 -9.20 6.21
N HIS A 183 -2.40 -8.62 6.30
CA HIS A 183 -1.20 -9.25 6.83
C HIS A 183 -0.57 -8.35 7.89
N VAL A 184 -0.75 -8.71 9.16
CA VAL A 184 -0.19 -7.96 10.30
C VAL A 184 0.82 -8.79 11.11
N ARG A 185 0.89 -10.09 10.82
CA ARG A 185 1.80 -10.99 11.53
C ARG A 185 3.22 -10.85 10.99
N ALA A 186 4.13 -11.66 11.52
CA ALA A 186 5.52 -11.63 11.10
C ALA A 186 5.64 -11.98 9.61
N TRP A 187 6.22 -11.07 8.83
CA TRP A 187 6.48 -11.29 7.41
C TRP A 187 7.52 -12.39 7.22
N ARG A 188 7.09 -13.51 6.62
CA ARG A 188 8.01 -14.54 6.14
C ARG A 188 8.57 -14.10 4.78
N GLY A 189 9.89 -14.06 4.64
CA GLY A 189 10.51 -13.75 3.35
C GLY A 189 10.07 -14.75 2.28
N GLY A 190 9.87 -14.26 1.05
CA GLY A 190 9.49 -15.12 -0.08
C GLY A 190 7.98 -15.25 -0.32
N VAL A 191 7.13 -14.61 0.49
CA VAL A 191 5.66 -14.64 0.29
C VAL A 191 5.24 -14.13 -1.09
N PHE A 192 5.88 -13.07 -1.60
CA PHE A 192 5.60 -12.56 -2.95
C PHE A 192 6.54 -13.13 -4.01
N THR A 193 7.84 -13.21 -3.73
CA THR A 193 8.85 -13.59 -4.73
C THR A 193 8.90 -15.10 -4.99
N ASN A 194 8.49 -15.91 -4.01
CA ASN A 194 8.47 -17.38 -4.10
C ASN A 194 7.08 -17.93 -3.73
N SER A 195 6.03 -17.24 -4.17
CA SER A 195 4.64 -17.55 -3.82
C SER A 195 4.23 -18.96 -4.22
N THR A 196 4.62 -19.43 -5.41
CA THR A 196 4.29 -20.78 -5.90
C THR A 196 4.76 -21.89 -4.97
N PHE A 197 5.98 -21.75 -4.43
CA PHE A 197 6.51 -22.73 -3.48
C PHE A 197 5.90 -22.55 -2.08
N GLN A 198 5.74 -21.30 -1.64
CA GLN A 198 5.22 -20.99 -0.31
C GLN A 198 3.77 -21.46 -0.11
N PHE A 199 2.94 -21.36 -1.15
CA PHE A 199 1.53 -21.73 -1.13
C PHE A 199 1.25 -23.10 -1.79
N GLY A 200 2.24 -23.73 -2.41
CA GLY A 200 2.09 -25.01 -3.12
C GLY A 200 1.22 -24.96 -4.38
N CYS A 201 0.80 -23.77 -4.82
CA CYS A 201 -0.07 -23.58 -5.97
C CYS A 201 0.21 -22.23 -6.66
N THR A 202 -0.28 -22.07 -7.89
CA THR A 202 -0.20 -20.78 -8.58
C THR A 202 -1.24 -19.84 -8.01
N VAL A 203 -0.80 -18.77 -7.36
CA VAL A 203 -1.67 -17.81 -6.67
C VAL A 203 -1.76 -16.48 -7.42
N ARG A 204 -2.91 -15.81 -7.31
CA ARG A 204 -3.05 -14.41 -7.72
C ARG A 204 -2.50 -13.51 -6.61
N LEU A 205 -1.50 -12.71 -6.94
CA LEU A 205 -0.89 -11.75 -6.02
C LEU A 205 -1.75 -10.47 -5.89
N PRO A 206 -1.59 -9.71 -4.79
CA PRO A 206 -2.28 -8.44 -4.62
C PRO A 206 -1.87 -7.43 -5.69
N GLU A 207 -2.83 -6.61 -6.13
CA GLU A 207 -2.60 -5.50 -7.07
C GLU A 207 -2.28 -4.19 -6.35
N LEU A 208 -2.61 -4.09 -5.06
CA LEU A 208 -2.29 -2.95 -4.21
C LEU A 208 -2.00 -3.40 -2.79
N ILE A 209 -1.00 -2.76 -2.17
CA ILE A 209 -0.69 -2.91 -0.76
C ILE A 209 -0.90 -1.57 -0.06
N ILE A 210 -1.62 -1.58 1.06
CA ILE A 210 -1.84 -0.41 1.92
C ILE A 210 -1.12 -0.66 3.25
N MET A 211 -0.10 0.11 3.56
CA MET A 211 0.66 0.02 4.80
C MET A 211 0.30 1.14 5.76
N THR A 212 -0.17 0.78 6.96
CA THR A 212 -0.40 1.77 8.02
C THR A 212 0.88 2.22 8.72
N ASN A 213 1.92 1.37 8.69
CA ASN A 213 3.23 1.67 9.23
C ASN A 213 4.26 0.94 8.33
N VAL A 214 5.24 1.69 7.84
CA VAL A 214 6.26 1.23 6.86
C VAL A 214 7.43 0.52 7.54
N LYS A 215 7.61 0.73 8.85
CA LYS A 215 8.71 0.16 9.63
C LYS A 215 8.38 -1.21 10.17
N PRO A 216 9.37 -2.11 10.22
CA PRO A 216 9.24 -3.39 10.87
C PRO A 216 9.34 -3.23 12.39
N SER A 217 8.42 -3.87 13.07
CA SER A 217 8.43 -4.10 14.52
C SER A 217 8.92 -5.52 14.85
N SER A 218 9.65 -6.15 13.94
CA SER A 218 10.19 -7.49 14.14
C SER A 218 11.47 -7.42 15.00
N PRO A 219 11.69 -8.31 15.98
CA PRO A 219 12.93 -8.34 16.76
C PRO A 219 14.16 -8.73 15.92
N LEU A 220 13.92 -9.32 14.74
CA LEU A 220 14.96 -9.72 13.79
C LEU A 220 15.37 -8.59 12.82
N GLN A 221 14.65 -7.46 12.83
CA GLN A 221 14.92 -6.35 11.93
C GLN A 221 15.06 -5.07 12.75
N SER A 222 16.07 -4.25 12.46
CA SER A 222 16.19 -2.95 13.11
C SER A 222 14.94 -2.12 12.82
N ARG A 223 14.36 -1.48 13.83
CA ARG A 223 13.19 -0.58 13.67
C ARG A 223 13.47 0.61 12.73
N LEU A 224 14.74 0.82 12.39
CA LEU A 224 15.20 1.87 11.47
C LEU A 224 15.20 1.40 10.01
N GLU A 225 15.11 0.10 9.76
CA GLU A 225 15.07 -0.43 8.39
C GLU A 225 13.65 -0.40 7.83
N GLN A 226 13.54 -0.53 6.52
CA GLN A 226 12.24 -0.62 5.84
C GLN A 226 11.70 -2.05 5.89
N HIS A 227 10.38 -2.20 6.07
CA HIS A 227 9.76 -3.52 6.13
C HIS A 227 9.97 -4.31 4.84
N TYR A 228 10.33 -5.60 4.96
CA TYR A 228 10.65 -6.46 3.81
C TYR A 228 9.52 -6.55 2.78
N MET A 229 8.27 -6.45 3.21
CA MET A 229 7.11 -6.42 2.30
C MET A 229 7.19 -5.28 1.27
N VAL A 230 7.68 -4.09 1.65
CA VAL A 230 7.83 -2.97 0.69
C VAL A 230 8.89 -3.30 -0.35
N ARG A 231 10.02 -3.87 0.09
CA ARG A 231 11.10 -4.30 -0.80
C ARG A 231 10.65 -5.41 -1.76
N ASP A 232 9.91 -6.38 -1.25
CA ASP A 232 9.42 -7.50 -2.06
C ASP A 232 8.31 -7.04 -3.03
N ALA A 233 7.44 -6.12 -2.61
CA ALA A 233 6.45 -5.48 -3.47
C ALA A 233 7.11 -4.71 -4.62
N ALA A 234 8.15 -3.92 -4.33
CA ALA A 234 8.91 -3.20 -5.35
C ALA A 234 9.55 -4.13 -6.39
N LYS A 235 10.07 -5.29 -5.96
CA LYS A 235 10.60 -6.32 -6.88
C LYS A 235 9.53 -6.92 -7.79
N MET A 236 8.33 -7.11 -7.26
CA MET A 236 7.20 -7.67 -8.01
C MET A 236 6.43 -6.62 -8.82
N GLY A 237 6.77 -5.34 -8.69
CA GLY A 237 6.06 -4.24 -9.36
C GLY A 237 4.67 -3.98 -8.79
N ILE A 238 4.42 -4.35 -7.53
CA ILE A 238 3.15 -4.11 -6.85
C ILE A 238 3.20 -2.71 -6.23
N PRO A 239 2.24 -1.81 -6.56
CA PRO A 239 2.21 -0.48 -5.98
C PRO A 239 1.91 -0.53 -4.47
N VAL A 240 2.59 0.33 -3.73
CA VAL A 240 2.44 0.44 -2.27
C VAL A 240 1.97 1.85 -1.92
N ILE A 241 0.85 1.93 -1.23
CA ILE A 241 0.43 3.11 -0.47
C ILE A 241 0.93 2.91 0.96
N GLY A 242 1.59 3.90 1.55
CA GLY A 242 2.13 3.76 2.91
C GLY A 242 2.13 5.06 3.68
N VAL A 243 1.71 5.02 4.95
CA VAL A 243 1.93 6.13 5.88
C VAL A 243 3.41 6.18 6.25
N VAL A 244 4.03 7.34 6.03
CA VAL A 244 5.45 7.56 6.28
C VAL A 244 5.64 8.60 7.37
N ASP A 245 6.26 8.18 8.47
CA ASP A 245 6.72 9.10 9.51
C ASP A 245 8.09 9.72 9.12
N SER A 246 8.49 10.74 9.86
CA SER A 246 9.71 11.54 9.80
C SER A 246 10.99 10.71 9.80
N ASP A 247 10.98 9.52 10.38
CA ASP A 247 12.12 8.62 10.46
C ASP A 247 12.03 7.44 9.46
N CYS A 248 11.10 7.51 8.49
CA CYS A 248 10.94 6.55 7.41
C CYS A 248 11.63 6.98 6.10
N ASN A 249 11.92 6.00 5.24
CA ASN A 249 12.40 6.24 3.88
C ASN A 249 11.24 6.14 2.86
N PRO A 250 10.84 7.24 2.20
CA PRO A 250 9.71 7.25 1.28
C PRO A 250 10.02 6.64 -0.11
N ASN A 251 11.29 6.46 -0.49
CA ASN A 251 11.69 6.22 -1.88
C ASN A 251 11.14 4.93 -2.52
N LEU A 252 10.88 3.87 -1.75
CA LEU A 252 10.35 2.60 -2.28
C LEU A 252 8.81 2.55 -2.29
N ILE A 253 8.15 3.59 -1.76
CA ILE A 253 6.69 3.64 -1.65
C ILE A 253 6.17 4.41 -2.86
N THR A 254 5.14 3.85 -3.51
CA THR A 254 4.55 4.44 -4.72
C THR A 254 3.75 5.70 -4.40
N TYR A 255 2.96 5.64 -3.33
CA TYR A 255 2.15 6.75 -2.84
C TYR A 255 2.41 6.94 -1.33
N PRO A 256 3.47 7.69 -0.96
CA PRO A 256 3.77 7.98 0.43
C PRO A 256 2.75 8.98 1.00
N ILE A 257 2.23 8.73 2.20
CA ILE A 257 1.35 9.64 2.92
C ILE A 257 2.13 10.15 4.13
N PRO A 258 2.65 11.38 4.12
CA PRO A 258 3.40 11.92 5.25
C PRO A 258 2.48 12.17 6.44
N GLY A 259 2.80 11.58 7.60
CA GLY A 259 2.01 11.76 8.81
C GLY A 259 2.35 10.77 9.92
N ASP A 260 1.73 11.00 11.08
CA ASP A 260 1.87 10.18 12.29
C ASP A 260 1.39 8.73 12.06
N ASP A 261 2.26 7.74 12.32
CA ASP A 261 1.98 6.31 12.25
C ASP A 261 1.98 5.61 13.63
N ASP A 262 2.06 6.38 14.72
CA ASP A 262 2.06 5.91 16.11
C ASP A 262 0.72 6.16 16.81
N SER A 263 0.05 7.29 16.53
CA SER A 263 -1.22 7.63 17.18
C SER A 263 -2.36 6.72 16.74
N PRO A 264 -3.10 6.08 17.67
CA PRO A 264 -4.24 5.25 17.34
C PRO A 264 -5.38 6.05 16.70
N ARG A 265 -5.47 7.37 16.97
CA ARG A 265 -6.47 8.26 16.37
C ARG A 265 -6.17 8.48 14.89
N ALA A 266 -4.91 8.74 14.54
CA ALA A 266 -4.46 8.90 13.16
C ALA A 266 -4.69 7.62 12.35
N ILE A 267 -4.27 6.47 12.89
CA ILE A 267 -4.44 5.16 12.24
C ILE A 267 -5.91 4.82 12.03
N SER A 268 -6.75 5.05 13.04
CA SER A 268 -8.20 4.85 12.91
C SER A 268 -8.80 5.74 11.83
N LEU A 269 -8.33 6.99 11.68
CA LEU A 269 -8.77 7.89 10.63
C LEU A 269 -8.37 7.36 9.25
N TYR A 270 -7.11 7.00 9.04
CA TYR A 270 -6.64 6.45 7.76
C TYR A 270 -7.43 5.21 7.36
N LEU A 271 -7.59 4.25 8.28
CA LEU A 271 -8.32 3.02 8.02
C LEU A 271 -9.77 3.30 7.62
N LYS A 272 -10.47 4.19 8.33
CA LYS A 272 -11.84 4.58 7.98
C LYS A 272 -11.93 5.19 6.57
N LEU A 273 -10.97 6.03 6.20
CA LEU A 273 -10.94 6.65 4.87
C LEU A 273 -10.67 5.61 3.77
N PHE A 274 -9.73 4.69 3.98
CA PHE A 274 -9.47 3.61 3.04
C PHE A 274 -10.67 2.66 2.88
N VAL A 275 -11.28 2.24 4.00
CA VAL A 275 -12.49 1.40 3.96
C VAL A 275 -13.59 2.09 3.18
N ARG A 276 -13.85 3.38 3.44
CA ARG A 276 -14.84 4.16 2.69
C ARG A 276 -14.53 4.19 1.20
N ALA A 277 -13.28 4.52 0.82
CA ALA A 277 -12.88 4.61 -0.58
C ALA A 277 -13.05 3.27 -1.32
N ILE A 278 -12.67 2.15 -0.68
CA ILE A 278 -12.78 0.80 -1.22
C ILE A 278 -14.25 0.39 -1.36
N LEU A 279 -15.09 0.64 -0.34
CA LEU A 279 -16.52 0.32 -0.39
C LEU A 279 -17.23 1.13 -1.48
N GLU A 280 -16.90 2.40 -1.66
CA GLU A 280 -17.40 3.21 -2.77
C GLU A 280 -16.95 2.67 -4.13
N GLY A 281 -15.70 2.22 -4.26
CA GLY A 281 -15.19 1.57 -5.48
C GLY A 281 -15.91 0.27 -5.79
N LYS A 282 -16.11 -0.60 -4.79
CA LYS A 282 -16.88 -1.85 -4.93
C LYS A 282 -18.35 -1.62 -5.29
N LYS A 283 -18.97 -0.53 -4.82
CA LYS A 283 -20.33 -0.16 -5.24
C LYS A 283 -20.38 0.16 -6.73
N LEU A 284 -19.41 0.91 -7.25
CA LEU A 284 -19.31 1.20 -8.69
C LEU A 284 -19.05 -0.08 -9.50
N GLN A 285 -18.19 -0.98 -8.99
CA GLN A 285 -17.96 -2.28 -9.62
C GLN A 285 -19.27 -3.05 -9.81
N LYS A 286 -20.10 -3.14 -8.77
CA LYS A 286 -21.40 -3.82 -8.81
C LYS A 286 -22.43 -3.15 -9.74
N GLN A 287 -22.31 -1.84 -9.98
CA GLN A 287 -23.18 -1.11 -10.91
C GLN A 287 -22.78 -1.29 -12.37
N ASN A 288 -21.49 -1.56 -12.61
CA ASN A 288 -20.93 -1.76 -13.95
C ASN A 288 -21.03 -3.21 -14.45
N ILE A 289 -21.49 -4.14 -13.60
CA ILE A 289 -21.75 -5.55 -13.91
C ILE A 289 -23.26 -5.73 -14.11
#